data_AF-A0A081UJ97-F1
#
_entry.id   AF-A0A081UJ97-F1
#
_cell.length_a   1.000
_cell.length_b   1.000
_cell.length_c   1.000
_cell.angle_alpha   90.00
_cell.angle_beta   90.00
_cell.angle_gamma   90.00
#
_symmetry.space_group_name_H-M   'P 1'
#
loop_
_entity.id
_entity.type
_entity.pdbx_description
1 polymer ?
#
loop_
_entity_poly.entity_id
_entity_poly.type
_entity_poly.pdbx_seq_one_letter_code
_entity_poly.pdbx_strand_id
1 'polypeptide(L)'
;MAKIDLTSFEWCELIFKGKNKAYGAYKMRADSPKRHNVAMVIVLIIALVGFSLPTLIKMATPKQKEVMTEVTTLSQLEEPEIKQEEMKRVEPVAPPPPALKSSIKFTAPVIKKDEEVHEDDEIKSQEELTQTKVAISIADVKGNDEANGKDIADLKQVVTQAEPAEEKVFDMVEQMPTFPGGTTELMRYIGEHLKYPTIAAENGTQGKVICRFVVGKDGQVRDVTIARSLDPYCDKEAIRVIKSMPKWIPGKQNGKAVAVNFTVPIVFKLQ
;
A
#
# COMPACT_ATOMS: atom_id res chain seq x y z
N MET A 1 8.92 44.58 -50.63
CA MET A 1 7.56 44.37 -50.09
C MET A 1 7.33 45.40 -48.99
N ALA A 2 6.32 46.26 -49.10
CA ALA A 2 6.04 47.25 -48.06
C ALA A 2 5.58 46.55 -46.78
N LYS A 3 6.23 46.84 -45.64
CA LYS A 3 5.77 46.41 -44.31
C LYS A 3 4.51 47.22 -43.97
N ILE A 4 3.35 46.69 -44.33
CA ILE A 4 2.07 47.31 -43.94
C ILE A 4 1.73 46.81 -42.54
N ASP A 5 1.80 47.72 -41.56
CA ASP A 5 1.34 47.46 -40.20
C ASP A 5 -0.18 47.67 -40.13
N LEU A 6 -0.91 46.55 -40.13
CA LEU A 6 -2.37 46.49 -40.09
C LEU A 6 -2.97 47.01 -38.76
N THR A 7 -2.13 47.20 -37.74
CA THR A 7 -2.53 47.68 -36.42
C THR A 7 -2.21 49.15 -36.19
N SER A 8 -1.52 49.79 -37.13
CA SER A 8 -1.15 51.19 -37.06
C SER A 8 -2.38 52.11 -37.12
N PHE A 9 -2.30 53.24 -36.42
CA PHE A 9 -3.34 54.27 -36.43
C PHE A 9 -3.57 54.82 -37.85
N GLU A 10 -2.49 55.07 -38.59
CA GLU A 10 -2.52 55.57 -39.97
C GLU A 10 -3.29 54.64 -40.92
N TRP A 11 -3.08 53.33 -40.80
CA TRP A 11 -3.81 52.33 -41.59
C TRP A 11 -5.29 52.28 -41.21
N CYS A 12 -5.61 52.38 -39.92
CA CYS A 12 -6.98 52.44 -39.44
C CYS A 12 -7.70 53.71 -39.93
N GLU A 13 -7.03 54.87 -39.89
CA GLU A 13 -7.55 56.13 -40.44
C GLU A 13 -7.82 56.03 -41.95
N LEU A 14 -6.89 55.43 -42.70
CA LEU A 14 -7.02 55.27 -44.14
C LEU A 14 -8.23 54.42 -44.52
N ILE A 15 -8.44 53.28 -43.86
CA ILE A 15 -9.57 52.37 -44.13
C ILE A 15 -10.92 53.03 -43.81
N PHE A 16 -10.99 53.84 -42.75
CA PHE A 16 -12.23 54.43 -42.24
C PHE A 16 -12.47 55.88 -42.72
N LYS A 17 -11.63 56.40 -43.62
CA LYS A 17 -11.82 57.72 -44.23
C LYS A 17 -13.18 57.82 -44.92
N GLY A 18 -13.97 58.83 -44.57
CA GLY A 18 -15.32 59.06 -45.12
C GLY A 18 -16.42 58.11 -44.63
N LYS A 19 -16.13 57.19 -43.69
CA LYS A 19 -17.12 56.29 -43.07
C LYS A 19 -17.45 56.70 -41.64
N ASN A 20 -18.55 56.17 -41.10
CA ASN A 20 -18.96 56.44 -39.72
C ASN A 20 -17.98 55.79 -38.73
N LYS A 21 -17.13 56.62 -38.10
CA LYS A 21 -16.14 56.21 -37.08
C LYS A 21 -16.75 55.91 -35.71
N ALA A 22 -18.02 56.27 -35.49
CA ALA A 22 -18.73 55.95 -34.26
C ALA A 22 -19.19 54.48 -34.21
N TYR A 23 -19.24 53.78 -35.36
CA TYR A 23 -19.57 52.36 -35.42
C TYR A 23 -18.43 51.52 -34.84
N GLY A 24 -18.76 50.57 -33.95
CA GLY A 24 -17.86 49.96 -32.96
C GLY A 24 -16.53 49.40 -33.48
N ALA A 25 -16.43 49.02 -34.75
CA ALA A 25 -15.21 48.47 -35.35
C ALA A 25 -14.01 49.44 -35.40
N TYR A 26 -14.24 50.76 -35.58
CA TYR A 26 -13.15 51.75 -35.55
C TYR A 26 -12.65 51.95 -34.12
N LYS A 27 -13.57 52.15 -33.17
CA LYS A 27 -13.25 52.30 -31.74
C LYS A 27 -12.48 51.10 -31.18
N MET A 28 -12.89 49.88 -31.53
CA MET A 28 -12.21 48.66 -31.09
C MET A 28 -10.77 48.54 -31.61
N ARG A 29 -10.49 49.01 -32.83
CA ARG A 29 -9.14 49.02 -33.39
C ARG A 29 -8.28 50.16 -32.83
N ALA A 30 -8.86 51.35 -32.65
CA ALA A 30 -8.17 52.50 -32.08
C ALA A 30 -7.78 52.31 -30.60
N ASP A 31 -8.63 51.65 -29.80
CA ASP A 31 -8.35 51.37 -28.39
C ASP A 31 -7.59 50.04 -28.16
N SER A 32 -7.36 49.25 -29.21
CA SER A 32 -6.61 48.00 -29.17
C SER A 32 -5.21 48.16 -28.54
N PRO A 33 -4.32 49.06 -29.00
CA PRO A 33 -2.96 49.16 -28.44
C PRO A 33 -2.96 49.53 -26.96
N LYS A 34 -3.92 50.35 -26.49
CA LYS A 34 -4.07 50.68 -25.07
C LYS A 34 -4.37 49.43 -24.23
N ARG A 35 -5.28 48.58 -24.70
CA ARG A 35 -5.63 47.32 -24.02
C ARG A 35 -4.45 46.35 -23.96
N HIS A 36 -3.68 46.24 -25.04
CA HIS A 36 -2.48 45.39 -25.07
C HIS A 36 -1.39 45.91 -24.14
N ASN A 37 -1.16 47.23 -24.11
CA ASN A 37 -0.20 47.83 -23.18
C ASN A 37 -0.62 47.66 -21.71
N VAL A 38 -1.91 47.84 -21.39
CA VAL A 38 -2.44 47.58 -20.04
C VAL A 38 -2.29 46.10 -19.66
N ALA A 39 -2.61 45.17 -20.57
CA ALA A 39 -2.44 43.74 -20.33
C ALA A 39 -0.96 43.37 -20.08
N MET A 40 -0.03 43.92 -20.87
CA MET A 40 1.41 43.72 -20.68
C MET A 40 1.88 44.23 -19.32
N VAL A 41 1.40 45.39 -18.87
CA VAL A 41 1.73 45.93 -17.54
C VAL A 41 1.19 45.04 -16.42
N ILE A 42 -0.04 44.55 -16.53
CA ILE A 42 -0.63 43.63 -15.54
C ILE A 42 0.19 42.34 -15.43
N VAL A 43 0.58 41.76 -16.57
CA VAL A 43 1.42 40.54 -16.59
C VAL A 43 2.79 40.79 -15.93
N LEU A 44 3.41 41.94 -16.21
CA LEU A 44 4.68 42.31 -15.57
C LEU A 44 4.54 42.48 -14.05
N ILE A 45 3.44 43.08 -13.57
CA ILE A 45 3.19 43.22 -12.13
C ILE A 45 3.01 41.85 -11.48
N ILE A 46 2.23 40.96 -12.08
CA ILE A 46 2.03 39.59 -11.55
C ILE A 46 3.37 38.83 -11.51
N ALA A 47 4.21 38.97 -12.53
CA ALA A 47 5.53 38.35 -12.56
C ALA A 47 6.45 38.91 -11.44
N LEU A 48 6.46 40.23 -11.23
CA LEU A 48 7.24 40.87 -10.17
C LEU A 48 6.76 40.46 -8.77
N VAL A 49 5.44 40.36 -8.56
CA VAL A 49 4.85 39.88 -7.31
C VAL A 49 5.20 38.40 -7.08
N GLY A 50 5.04 37.55 -8.10
CA GLY A 50 5.40 36.13 -8.03
C GLY A 50 6.88 35.89 -7.71
N PHE A 51 7.79 36.74 -8.21
CA PHE A 51 9.22 36.64 -7.91
C PHE A 51 9.59 37.21 -6.54
N SER A 52 8.90 38.26 -6.08
CA SER A 52 9.18 38.92 -4.80
C SER A 52 8.54 38.23 -3.59
N LEU A 53 7.45 37.48 -3.77
CA LEU A 53 6.78 36.75 -2.68
C LEU A 53 7.71 35.73 -1.99
N PRO A 54 8.42 34.83 -2.69
CA PRO A 54 9.34 33.87 -2.06
C PRO A 54 10.53 34.55 -1.35
N THR A 55 11.03 35.67 -1.89
CA THR A 55 12.14 36.40 -1.27
C THR A 55 11.69 37.11 -0.01
N LEU A 56 10.50 37.70 0.01
CA LEU A 56 9.87 38.26 1.20
C LEU A 56 9.59 37.20 2.26
N ILE A 57 9.09 36.02 1.88
CA ILE A 57 8.86 34.90 2.82
C ILE A 57 10.19 34.45 3.43
N LYS A 58 11.27 34.34 2.64
CA LYS A 58 12.62 34.02 3.17
C LYS A 58 13.19 35.10 4.10
N MET A 59 12.82 36.36 3.91
CA MET A 59 13.26 37.47 4.75
C MET A 59 12.43 37.61 6.03
N ALA A 60 11.13 37.31 5.96
CA ALA A 60 10.19 37.39 7.08
C ALA A 60 10.14 36.12 7.93
N THR A 61 10.60 34.98 7.41
CA THR A 61 10.79 33.77 8.22
C THR A 61 12.14 33.88 8.95
N PRO A 62 12.17 33.96 10.30
CA PRO A 62 13.42 33.88 11.01
C PRO A 62 14.04 32.51 10.71
N LYS A 63 15.29 32.49 10.22
CA LYS A 63 16.09 31.27 10.19
C LYS A 63 16.12 30.73 11.61
N GLN A 64 15.37 29.67 11.88
CA GLN A 64 15.54 28.89 13.08
C GLN A 64 16.99 28.44 13.06
N LYS A 65 17.83 29.07 13.89
CA LYS A 65 19.15 28.53 14.22
C LYS A 65 18.87 27.11 14.68
N GLU A 66 19.38 26.13 13.94
CA GLU A 66 19.57 24.80 14.50
C GLU A 66 20.44 24.99 15.74
N VAL A 67 19.80 24.84 16.89
CA VAL A 67 20.46 24.81 18.19
C VAL A 67 21.24 23.51 18.22
N MET A 68 22.45 23.54 17.67
CA MET A 68 23.52 22.60 18.00
C MET A 68 24.20 23.08 19.28
N THR A 69 23.51 22.98 20.41
CA THR A 69 24.02 23.18 21.78
C THR A 69 22.88 22.67 22.68
N GLU A 70 22.84 21.43 23.14
CA GLU A 70 23.67 20.87 24.21
C GLU A 70 23.63 19.32 24.13
N VAL A 71 24.57 18.70 23.42
CA VAL A 71 24.97 17.31 23.69
C VAL A 71 26.49 17.20 23.46
N THR A 72 27.25 18.11 24.08
CA THR A 72 28.73 18.07 24.09
C THR A 72 29.23 18.38 25.51
N THR A 73 28.61 17.80 26.54
CA THR A 73 29.14 17.83 27.92
C THR A 73 28.51 16.71 28.76
N LEU A 74 28.57 15.47 28.24
CA LEU A 74 28.36 14.27 29.07
C LEU A 74 29.19 13.09 28.53
N SER A 75 30.39 13.38 28.02
CA SER A 75 31.40 12.37 27.65
C SER A 75 32.37 12.01 28.78
N GLN A 76 32.04 12.32 30.05
CA GLN A 76 32.86 11.96 31.21
C GLN A 76 31.99 11.53 32.40
N LEU A 77 31.28 10.42 32.23
CA LEU A 77 31.08 9.46 33.31
C LEU A 77 31.49 8.09 32.76
N GLU A 78 32.26 7.32 33.52
CA GLU A 78 32.60 5.93 33.20
C GLU A 78 31.31 5.16 32.89
N GLU A 79 31.27 4.55 31.70
CA GLU A 79 30.23 3.61 31.32
C GLU A 79 30.20 2.49 32.35
N PRO A 80 29.07 2.22 33.03
CA PRO A 80 28.92 0.95 33.71
C PRO A 80 29.00 -0.14 32.63
N GLU A 81 29.86 -1.13 32.85
CA GLU A 81 29.90 -2.35 32.04
C GLU A 81 28.50 -2.99 32.06
N ILE A 82 27.70 -2.69 31.04
CA ILE A 82 26.51 -3.45 30.74
C ILE A 82 27.05 -4.77 30.22
N LYS A 83 27.05 -5.79 31.07
CA LYS A 83 27.04 -7.18 30.63
C LYS A 83 25.94 -7.28 29.58
N GLN A 84 26.33 -7.32 28.31
CA GLN A 84 25.51 -7.88 27.26
C GLN A 84 25.32 -9.35 27.65
N GLU A 85 24.23 -9.64 28.36
CA GLU A 85 23.53 -10.86 28.04
C GLU A 85 23.10 -10.70 26.59
N GLU A 86 23.91 -11.27 25.69
CA GLU A 86 23.45 -11.65 24.38
C GLU A 86 22.12 -12.37 24.59
N MET A 87 21.03 -11.71 24.24
CA MET A 87 19.83 -12.42 23.84
C MET A 87 20.23 -13.22 22.61
N LYS A 88 20.79 -14.41 22.86
CA LYS A 88 20.88 -15.48 21.90
C LYS A 88 19.47 -15.62 21.37
N ARG A 89 19.24 -15.11 20.15
CA ARG A 89 18.07 -15.48 19.38
C ARG A 89 18.12 -16.99 19.35
N VAL A 90 17.24 -17.61 20.14
CA VAL A 90 16.93 -19.02 19.99
C VAL A 90 16.26 -19.06 18.63
N GLU A 91 17.05 -19.28 17.58
CA GLU A 91 16.48 -19.85 16.37
C GLU A 91 15.68 -21.06 16.84
N PRO A 92 14.40 -21.19 16.48
CA PRO A 92 13.68 -22.42 16.73
C PRO A 92 14.51 -23.51 16.07
N VAL A 93 15.18 -24.32 16.87
CA VAL A 93 15.83 -25.53 16.38
C VAL A 93 14.66 -26.37 15.89
N ALA A 94 14.47 -26.39 14.57
CA ALA A 94 13.57 -27.32 13.94
C ALA A 94 13.97 -28.70 14.46
N PRO A 95 13.03 -29.48 15.04
CA PRO A 95 13.36 -30.84 15.44
C PRO A 95 13.91 -31.56 14.20
N PRO A 96 15.01 -32.32 14.34
CA PRO A 96 15.62 -33.02 13.21
C PRO A 96 14.54 -33.88 12.54
N PRO A 97 14.49 -33.90 11.19
CA PRO A 97 13.45 -34.62 10.47
C PRO A 97 13.48 -36.10 10.87
N PRO A 98 12.31 -36.71 11.12
CA PRO A 98 12.23 -38.12 11.51
C PRO A 98 12.73 -39.01 10.37
N ALA A 99 13.50 -40.04 10.71
CA ALA A 99 13.94 -41.06 9.77
C ALA A 99 12.71 -41.87 9.28
N LEU A 100 12.58 -42.08 7.95
CA LEU A 100 11.47 -42.77 7.23
C LEU A 100 11.39 -44.30 7.50
N LYS A 101 10.83 -45.22 6.65
CA LYS A 101 11.06 -46.71 6.75
C LYS A 101 11.44 -47.48 5.43
N SER A 102 11.88 -48.77 5.45
CA SER A 102 12.80 -49.47 4.51
C SER A 102 12.15 -50.35 3.46
N SER A 103 12.57 -50.21 2.20
CA SER A 103 12.15 -50.99 1.04
C SER A 103 13.29 -51.85 0.47
N ILE A 104 12.95 -53.11 0.27
CA ILE A 104 13.79 -54.20 -0.25
C ILE A 104 14.28 -53.95 -1.68
N LYS A 105 15.58 -54.18 -1.90
CA LYS A 105 16.25 -54.04 -3.19
C LYS A 105 16.15 -55.34 -4.00
N PHE A 106 15.57 -55.26 -5.20
CA PHE A 106 15.59 -56.35 -6.17
C PHE A 106 17.02 -56.57 -6.67
N THR A 107 17.64 -57.68 -6.28
CA THR A 107 18.93 -58.13 -6.84
C THR A 107 18.67 -59.00 -8.07
N ALA A 108 19.42 -58.76 -9.14
CA ALA A 108 19.30 -59.55 -10.37
C ALA A 108 19.60 -61.03 -10.08
N PRO A 109 18.82 -61.97 -10.63
CA PRO A 109 18.92 -63.38 -10.28
C PRO A 109 20.23 -63.98 -10.81
N VAL A 110 20.99 -64.61 -9.91
CA VAL A 110 22.15 -65.44 -10.24
C VAL A 110 21.71 -66.88 -10.09
N ILE A 111 21.90 -67.66 -11.16
CA ILE A 111 21.53 -69.08 -11.20
C ILE A 111 22.46 -69.85 -10.26
N LYS A 112 21.94 -70.26 -9.11
CA LYS A 112 22.56 -71.23 -8.21
C LYS A 112 21.91 -72.61 -8.39
N LYS A 113 22.61 -73.67 -7.95
CA LYS A 113 22.09 -75.05 -7.96
C LYS A 113 21.05 -75.23 -6.85
N ASP A 114 20.12 -76.15 -7.10
CA ASP A 114 18.83 -76.33 -6.42
C ASP A 114 18.93 -76.51 -4.89
N GLU A 115 20.01 -77.10 -4.38
CA GLU A 115 20.16 -77.40 -2.94
C GLU A 115 20.47 -76.21 -1.99
N GLU A 116 20.67 -74.98 -2.48
CA GLU A 116 20.96 -73.80 -1.62
C GLU A 116 19.78 -72.81 -1.44
N VAL A 117 18.60 -73.09 -2.00
CA VAL A 117 17.44 -72.18 -1.91
C VAL A 117 16.68 -72.43 -0.60
N HIS A 118 16.62 -71.41 0.27
CA HIS A 118 15.84 -71.46 1.52
C HIS A 118 14.39 -71.02 1.24
N GLU A 119 13.41 -71.61 1.93
CA GLU A 119 11.96 -71.38 1.71
C GLU A 119 11.53 -69.90 1.88
N ASP A 120 12.34 -69.09 2.59
CA ASP A 120 12.11 -67.66 2.79
C ASP A 120 12.40 -66.80 1.54
N ASP A 121 13.10 -67.35 0.54
CA ASP A 121 13.49 -66.67 -0.70
C ASP A 121 12.50 -66.91 -1.87
N GLU A 122 11.39 -67.62 -1.63
CA GLU A 122 10.39 -67.90 -2.65
C GLU A 122 9.46 -66.69 -2.89
N ILE A 123 9.14 -66.43 -4.16
CA ILE A 123 8.36 -65.24 -4.57
C ILE A 123 6.90 -65.43 -4.12
N LYS A 124 6.46 -64.64 -3.13
CA LYS A 124 5.07 -64.64 -2.64
C LYS A 124 4.07 -64.26 -3.73
N SER A 125 2.85 -64.80 -3.64
CA SER A 125 1.80 -64.64 -4.65
C SER A 125 1.16 -63.24 -4.64
N GLN A 126 0.61 -62.82 -5.79
CA GLN A 126 0.05 -61.47 -6.02
C GLN A 126 -1.11 -61.10 -5.07
N GLU A 127 -1.77 -62.08 -4.46
CA GLU A 127 -2.92 -61.89 -3.59
C GLU A 127 -2.52 -61.45 -2.16
N GLU A 128 -1.36 -61.90 -1.65
CA GLU A 128 -0.81 -61.44 -0.36
C GLU A 128 -0.18 -60.04 -0.46
N LEU A 129 0.34 -59.68 -1.63
CA LEU A 129 0.94 -58.37 -1.89
C LEU A 129 -0.10 -57.24 -2.04
N THR A 130 -1.35 -57.59 -2.39
CA THR A 130 -2.44 -56.61 -2.57
C THR A 130 -3.28 -56.39 -1.31
N GLN A 131 -3.33 -57.36 -0.40
CA GLN A 131 -3.96 -57.18 0.93
C GLN A 131 -3.05 -56.49 1.94
N THR A 132 -1.74 -56.57 1.76
CA THR A 132 -0.78 -55.84 2.57
C THR A 132 -0.76 -54.37 2.13
N LYS A 133 -1.44 -53.51 2.89
CA LYS A 133 -1.63 -52.08 2.59
C LYS A 133 -0.35 -51.26 2.82
N VAL A 134 0.73 -51.61 2.15
CA VAL A 134 2.00 -50.89 2.20
C VAL A 134 2.16 -50.11 0.90
N ALA A 135 2.06 -48.78 1.01
CA ALA A 135 2.29 -47.89 -0.11
C ALA A 135 3.75 -47.96 -0.55
N ILE A 136 3.95 -48.31 -1.82
CA ILE A 136 5.25 -48.39 -2.49
C ILE A 136 5.90 -46.99 -2.45
N SER A 137 6.97 -46.82 -1.68
CA SER A 137 7.71 -45.55 -1.52
C SER A 137 9.19 -45.72 -1.86
N ILE A 138 9.81 -44.68 -2.44
CA ILE A 138 11.14 -44.72 -3.09
C ILE A 138 12.31 -44.47 -2.09
N ALA A 139 12.08 -44.56 -0.78
CA ALA A 139 13.13 -44.30 0.20
C ALA A 139 13.09 -45.32 1.33
N ASP A 140 14.28 -45.73 1.74
CA ASP A 140 14.57 -46.89 2.56
C ASP A 140 14.97 -46.45 3.98
N VAL A 141 14.30 -46.88 5.06
CA VAL A 141 14.74 -46.66 6.44
C VAL A 141 14.34 -47.76 7.45
N LYS A 142 15.23 -48.11 8.34
CA LYS A 142 15.00 -49.27 9.22
C LYS A 142 13.83 -49.06 10.19
N GLY A 143 12.88 -49.99 10.21
CA GLY A 143 11.68 -49.89 11.04
C GLY A 143 11.77 -50.51 12.43
N ASN A 144 11.48 -49.73 13.48
CA ASN A 144 11.27 -50.19 14.87
C ASN A 144 9.84 -50.71 15.11
N ASP A 145 9.69 -51.84 15.81
CA ASP A 145 8.43 -52.51 16.16
C ASP A 145 7.93 -52.11 17.55
N GLU A 146 7.33 -50.92 17.67
CA GLU A 146 6.67 -50.51 18.92
C GLU A 146 5.15 -50.40 18.74
N ALA A 147 4.42 -51.03 19.66
CA ALA A 147 2.97 -51.20 19.70
C ALA A 147 2.13 -49.91 19.86
N ASN A 148 2.75 -48.73 19.74
CA ASN A 148 2.10 -47.41 19.88
C ASN A 148 2.29 -46.51 18.63
N GLY A 149 2.61 -47.09 17.47
CA GLY A 149 2.70 -46.33 16.22
C GLY A 149 1.34 -45.90 15.69
N LYS A 150 1.13 -44.60 15.47
CA LYS A 150 -0.08 -44.08 14.79
C LYS A 150 -0.05 -44.42 13.30
N ASP A 151 -1.17 -44.91 12.78
CA ASP A 151 -1.36 -45.29 11.38
C ASP A 151 -1.27 -44.09 10.43
N ILE A 152 -0.57 -44.29 9.30
CA ILE A 152 -0.42 -43.32 8.20
C ILE A 152 -1.78 -42.93 7.56
N ALA A 153 -2.85 -43.69 7.83
CA ALA A 153 -4.20 -43.36 7.38
C ALA A 153 -4.79 -42.11 8.06
N ASP A 154 -4.36 -41.77 9.27
CA ASP A 154 -4.85 -40.59 10.01
C ASP A 154 -4.23 -39.27 9.52
N LEU A 155 -3.23 -39.32 8.63
CA LEU A 155 -2.55 -38.14 8.08
C LEU A 155 -3.19 -37.62 6.79
N LYS A 156 -4.28 -38.23 6.29
CA LYS A 156 -4.85 -37.91 4.98
C LYS A 156 -5.85 -36.74 4.96
N GLN A 157 -5.91 -35.93 6.01
CA GLN A 157 -6.70 -34.69 6.01
C GLN A 157 -5.89 -33.47 6.46
N VAL A 158 -4.66 -33.36 5.96
CA VAL A 158 -4.00 -32.05 5.84
C VAL A 158 -4.00 -31.72 4.36
N VAL A 159 -5.18 -31.33 3.86
CA VAL A 159 -5.26 -30.57 2.62
C VAL A 159 -4.36 -29.36 2.85
N THR A 160 -3.27 -29.33 2.10
CA THR A 160 -2.32 -28.23 1.97
C THR A 160 -3.08 -26.92 1.77
N GLN A 161 -3.44 -26.29 2.87
CA GLN A 161 -3.77 -24.88 2.89
C GLN A 161 -2.42 -24.21 2.68
N ALA A 162 -2.14 -23.87 1.41
CA ALA A 162 -1.03 -23.00 1.08
C ALA A 162 -1.09 -21.82 2.06
N GLU A 163 -0.02 -21.62 2.83
CA GLU A 163 0.12 -20.43 3.65
C GLU A 163 -0.23 -19.21 2.78
N PRO A 164 -1.16 -18.34 3.22
CA PRO A 164 -1.50 -17.16 2.44
C PRO A 164 -0.21 -16.39 2.22
N ALA A 165 0.26 -16.33 0.97
CA ALA A 165 1.41 -15.53 0.61
C ALA A 165 1.18 -14.12 1.16
N GLU A 166 2.07 -13.65 2.03
CA GLU A 166 1.98 -12.33 2.65
C GLU A 166 1.71 -11.28 1.57
N GLU A 167 0.52 -10.67 1.63
CA GLU A 167 0.08 -9.70 0.62
C GLU A 167 0.92 -8.44 0.80
N LYS A 168 1.90 -8.23 -0.09
CA LYS A 168 2.75 -7.03 -0.08
C LYS A 168 1.86 -5.79 -0.24
N VAL A 169 1.78 -4.99 0.81
CA VAL A 169 1.07 -3.70 0.81
C VAL A 169 2.00 -2.62 0.28
N PHE A 170 1.54 -1.86 -0.71
CA PHE A 170 2.30 -0.76 -1.30
C PHE A 170 1.83 0.59 -0.73
N ASP A 171 2.76 1.52 -0.53
CA ASP A 171 2.44 2.88 -0.08
C ASP A 171 2.19 3.86 -1.24
N MET A 172 2.88 3.65 -2.36
CA MET A 172 2.71 4.42 -3.59
C MET A 172 2.62 3.47 -4.78
N VAL A 173 1.66 3.76 -5.65
CA VAL A 173 1.43 3.02 -6.89
C VAL A 173 1.14 3.98 -8.04
N GLU A 174 1.28 3.50 -9.27
CA GLU A 174 0.98 4.25 -10.49
C GLU A 174 -0.46 4.78 -10.52
N GLN A 175 -1.41 3.93 -10.09
CA GLN A 175 -2.82 4.30 -9.98
C GLN A 175 -3.32 4.09 -8.55
N MET A 176 -3.56 5.20 -7.85
CA MET A 176 -4.08 5.17 -6.47
C MET A 176 -5.50 4.57 -6.40
N PRO A 177 -5.84 3.89 -5.30
CA PRO A 177 -7.21 3.44 -5.05
C PRO A 177 -8.19 4.62 -5.05
N THR A 178 -9.38 4.41 -5.60
CA THR A 178 -10.41 5.46 -5.68
C THR A 178 -11.75 4.90 -5.22
N PHE A 179 -12.50 5.69 -4.44
CA PHE A 179 -13.86 5.33 -4.04
C PHE A 179 -14.79 5.33 -5.27
N PRO A 180 -15.81 4.45 -5.34
CA PRO A 180 -16.81 4.52 -6.42
C PRO A 180 -17.48 5.90 -6.46
N GLY A 181 -17.29 6.62 -7.57
CA GLY A 181 -17.76 8.01 -7.72
C GLY A 181 -16.76 9.09 -7.29
N GLY A 182 -15.55 8.70 -6.89
CA GLY A 182 -14.45 9.62 -6.58
C GLY A 182 -14.48 10.17 -5.15
N THR A 183 -13.68 11.19 -4.91
CA THR A 183 -13.48 11.79 -3.58
C THR A 183 -14.72 12.53 -3.06
N THR A 184 -15.52 13.11 -3.96
CA THR A 184 -16.77 13.80 -3.58
C THR A 184 -17.79 12.83 -2.99
N GLU A 185 -18.01 11.69 -3.64
CA GLU A 185 -18.92 10.66 -3.14
C GLU A 185 -18.40 10.00 -1.85
N LEU A 186 -17.08 9.87 -1.70
CA LEU A 186 -16.49 9.42 -0.44
C LEU A 186 -16.85 10.36 0.71
N MET A 187 -16.67 11.67 0.53
CA MET A 187 -17.00 12.65 1.56
C MET A 187 -18.50 12.68 1.87
N ARG A 188 -19.36 12.53 0.84
CA ARG A 188 -20.80 12.41 1.01
C ARG A 188 -21.18 11.16 1.80
N TYR A 189 -20.62 10.01 1.42
CA TYR A 189 -20.86 8.73 2.09
C TYR A 189 -20.47 8.80 3.57
N ILE A 190 -19.28 9.35 3.86
CA ILE A 190 -18.83 9.57 5.24
C ILE A 190 -19.84 10.48 5.94
N GLY A 191 -20.20 11.64 5.39
CA GLY A 191 -21.16 12.55 6.02
C GLY A 191 -22.54 11.91 6.31
N GLU A 192 -23.05 11.07 5.42
CA GLU A 192 -24.34 10.39 5.57
C GLU A 192 -24.29 9.24 6.60
N HIS A 193 -23.16 8.55 6.71
CA HIS A 193 -23.01 7.37 7.59
C HIS A 193 -22.34 7.69 8.93
N LEU A 194 -21.75 8.88 9.08
CA LEU A 194 -21.06 9.33 10.29
C LEU A 194 -22.09 9.77 11.34
N LYS A 195 -22.08 9.09 12.49
CA LYS A 195 -22.92 9.44 13.63
C LYS A 195 -22.06 10.07 14.71
N TYR A 196 -22.35 11.32 15.04
CA TYR A 196 -21.63 11.99 16.10
C TYR A 196 -21.90 11.31 17.45
N PRO A 197 -20.89 10.77 18.18
CA PRO A 197 -21.10 10.13 19.47
C PRO A 197 -21.64 11.11 20.52
N THR A 198 -22.68 10.73 21.26
CA THR A 198 -23.32 11.61 22.27
C THR A 198 -22.34 12.12 23.31
N ILE A 199 -21.44 11.26 23.79
CA ILE A 199 -20.41 11.59 24.79
C ILE A 199 -19.45 12.68 24.26
N ALA A 200 -19.03 12.57 23.00
CA ALA A 200 -18.18 13.57 22.37
C ALA A 200 -18.94 14.90 22.14
N ALA A 201 -20.27 14.84 21.99
CA ALA A 201 -21.11 16.01 21.79
C ALA A 201 -21.35 16.78 23.09
N GLU A 202 -21.63 16.07 24.19
CA GLU A 202 -21.74 16.63 25.54
C GLU A 202 -20.43 17.32 25.97
N ASN A 203 -19.28 16.72 25.61
CA ASN A 203 -17.96 17.27 25.88
C ASN A 203 -17.52 18.37 24.91
N GLY A 204 -18.35 18.74 23.93
CA GLY A 204 -18.01 19.80 22.96
C GLY A 204 -16.81 19.48 22.06
N THR A 205 -16.43 18.21 21.91
CA THR A 205 -15.14 17.80 21.32
C THR A 205 -15.17 17.80 19.80
N GLN A 206 -14.63 18.84 19.15
CA GLN A 206 -14.58 18.95 17.69
C GLN A 206 -13.16 18.76 17.15
N GLY A 207 -13.03 18.30 15.90
CA GLY A 207 -11.72 18.19 15.27
C GLY A 207 -11.70 17.24 14.08
N LYS A 208 -10.50 16.73 13.77
CA LYS A 208 -10.28 15.77 12.68
C LYS A 208 -9.61 14.50 13.17
N VAL A 209 -10.17 13.36 12.79
CA VAL A 209 -9.57 12.04 12.97
C VAL A 209 -8.92 11.66 11.65
N ILE A 210 -7.65 11.26 11.68
CA ILE A 210 -6.96 10.78 10.47
C ILE A 210 -6.87 9.27 10.56
N CYS A 211 -7.50 8.59 9.61
CA CYS A 211 -7.51 7.13 9.55
C CYS A 211 -6.70 6.65 8.34
N ARG A 212 -5.89 5.61 8.56
CA ARG A 212 -5.14 4.89 7.53
C ARG A 212 -5.73 3.49 7.41
N PHE A 213 -5.92 3.00 6.20
CA PHE A 213 -6.41 1.65 5.95
C PHE A 213 -5.84 1.10 4.65
N VAL A 214 -5.90 -0.22 4.49
CA VAL A 214 -5.44 -0.91 3.27
C VAL A 214 -6.63 -1.16 2.37
N VAL A 215 -6.56 -0.73 1.12
CA VAL A 215 -7.48 -1.16 0.06
C VAL A 215 -6.86 -2.37 -0.62
N GLY A 216 -7.47 -3.54 -0.44
CA GLY A 216 -7.02 -4.79 -1.04
C GLY A 216 -7.20 -4.83 -2.56
N LYS A 217 -6.60 -5.84 -3.20
CA LYS A 217 -6.74 -6.10 -4.65
C LYS A 217 -8.18 -6.35 -5.11
N ASP A 218 -9.05 -6.77 -4.20
CA ASP A 218 -10.48 -7.01 -4.39
C ASP A 218 -11.34 -5.76 -4.12
N GLY A 219 -10.71 -4.64 -3.76
CA GLY A 219 -11.38 -3.39 -3.40
C GLY A 219 -11.96 -3.40 -2.00
N GLN A 220 -11.72 -4.43 -1.19
CA GLN A 220 -12.17 -4.45 0.20
C GLN A 220 -11.22 -3.65 1.09
N VAL A 221 -11.78 -2.96 2.08
CA VAL A 221 -11.01 -2.23 3.08
C VAL A 221 -10.60 -3.18 4.21
N ARG A 222 -9.32 -3.21 4.55
CA ARG A 222 -8.72 -4.01 5.63
C ARG A 222 -7.78 -3.15 6.47
N ASP A 223 -7.37 -3.68 7.63
CA ASP A 223 -6.32 -3.11 8.49
C ASP A 223 -6.47 -1.60 8.76
N VAL A 224 -7.64 -1.24 9.27
CA VAL A 224 -7.95 0.15 9.64
C VAL A 224 -7.20 0.51 10.92
N THR A 225 -6.34 1.53 10.81
CA THR A 225 -5.52 2.10 11.87
C THR A 225 -5.76 3.60 11.99
N ILE A 226 -5.67 4.14 13.19
CA ILE A 226 -5.83 5.58 13.43
C ILE A 226 -4.43 6.20 13.44
N ALA A 227 -4.17 7.09 12.49
CA ALA A 227 -2.91 7.83 12.39
C ALA A 227 -2.91 9.08 13.27
N ARG A 228 -4.09 9.69 13.49
CA ARG A 228 -4.28 10.79 14.44
C ARG A 228 -5.64 10.64 15.13
N SER A 229 -5.59 10.41 16.43
CA SER A 229 -6.75 10.35 17.31
C SER A 229 -7.28 11.75 17.63
N LEU A 230 -8.60 11.86 17.80
CA LEU A 230 -9.24 13.05 18.37
C LEU A 230 -9.78 12.74 19.76
N ASP A 231 -10.66 11.73 19.82
CA ASP A 231 -11.34 11.28 21.01
C ASP A 231 -11.67 9.79 20.83
N PRO A 232 -11.54 8.95 21.87
CA PRO A 232 -11.77 7.50 21.75
C PRO A 232 -13.15 7.12 21.21
N TYR A 233 -14.19 7.94 21.44
CA TYR A 233 -15.53 7.69 20.91
C TYR A 233 -15.64 8.05 19.44
N CYS A 234 -15.07 9.19 19.03
CA CYS A 234 -14.99 9.61 17.62
C CYS A 234 -14.14 8.65 16.79
N ASP A 235 -13.05 8.15 17.37
CA ASP A 235 -12.14 7.19 16.78
C ASP A 235 -12.82 5.84 16.48
N LYS A 236 -13.60 5.32 17.43
CA LYS A 236 -14.40 4.09 17.24
C LYS A 236 -15.43 4.24 16.13
N GLU A 237 -16.10 5.39 16.08
CA GLU A 237 -17.07 5.68 15.05
C GLU A 237 -16.42 5.80 13.66
N ALA A 238 -15.27 6.48 13.58
CA ALA A 238 -14.49 6.59 12.35
C ALA A 238 -14.09 5.20 11.82
N ILE A 239 -13.61 4.31 12.69
CA ILE A 239 -13.29 2.92 12.31
C ILE A 239 -14.54 2.19 11.80
N ARG A 240 -15.70 2.36 12.46
CA ARG A 240 -16.97 1.72 12.05
C ARG A 240 -17.37 2.13 10.64
N VAL A 241 -17.35 3.44 10.34
CA VAL A 241 -17.71 3.99 9.03
C VAL A 241 -16.75 3.50 7.94
N ILE A 242 -15.46 3.43 8.25
CA ILE A 242 -14.45 2.96 7.29
C ILE A 242 -14.64 1.47 6.97
N LYS A 243 -14.92 0.65 7.98
CA LYS A 243 -15.19 -0.79 7.79
C LYS A 243 -16.50 -1.06 7.05
N SER A 244 -17.48 -0.16 7.12
CA SER A 244 -18.77 -0.33 6.42
C SER A 244 -18.75 0.16 4.97
N MET A 245 -17.63 0.67 4.48
CA MET A 245 -17.54 1.21 3.13
C MET A 245 -17.82 0.16 2.05
N PRO A 246 -18.43 0.55 0.92
CA PRO A 246 -18.58 -0.32 -0.25
C PRO A 246 -17.22 -0.67 -0.87
N LYS A 247 -17.23 -1.57 -1.85
CA LYS A 247 -16.02 -1.96 -2.60
C LYS A 247 -15.41 -0.74 -3.31
N TRP A 248 -14.12 -0.54 -3.08
CA TRP A 248 -13.30 0.47 -3.73
C TRP A 248 -12.80 0.00 -5.09
N ILE A 249 -12.40 0.95 -5.93
CA ILE A 249 -11.62 0.65 -7.13
C ILE A 249 -10.17 0.45 -6.65
N PRO A 250 -9.60 -0.77 -6.77
CA PRO A 250 -8.28 -1.07 -6.24
C PRO A 250 -7.20 -0.28 -6.98
N GLY A 251 -6.08 -0.04 -6.29
CA GLY A 251 -4.91 0.54 -6.91
C GLY A 251 -4.28 -0.42 -7.93
N LYS A 252 -3.65 0.13 -8.96
CA LYS A 252 -2.94 -0.67 -9.97
C LYS A 252 -1.47 -0.30 -10.04
N GLN A 253 -0.64 -1.33 -10.14
CA GLN A 253 0.79 -1.23 -10.39
C GLN A 253 1.15 -2.17 -11.53
N ASN A 254 1.81 -1.68 -12.59
CA ASN A 254 2.15 -2.50 -13.76
C ASN A 254 0.93 -3.24 -14.36
N GLY A 255 -0.24 -2.58 -14.34
CA GLY A 255 -1.51 -3.15 -14.81
C GLY A 255 -2.15 -4.22 -13.90
N LYS A 256 -1.53 -4.60 -12.77
CA LYS A 256 -2.08 -5.55 -11.79
C LYS A 256 -2.70 -4.83 -10.60
N ALA A 257 -3.83 -5.34 -10.11
CA ALA A 257 -4.44 -4.84 -8.88
C ALA A 257 -3.59 -5.24 -7.67
N VAL A 258 -3.27 -4.29 -6.81
CA VAL A 258 -2.40 -4.47 -5.64
C VAL A 258 -3.03 -3.87 -4.39
N ALA A 259 -2.64 -4.37 -3.22
CA ALA A 259 -3.05 -3.81 -1.94
C ALA A 259 -2.30 -2.51 -1.67
N VAL A 260 -3.02 -1.44 -1.34
CA VAL A 260 -2.44 -0.09 -1.19
C VAL A 260 -2.92 0.57 0.09
N ASN A 261 -2.00 1.23 0.79
CA ASN A 261 -2.32 2.08 1.93
C ASN A 261 -2.99 3.38 1.49
N PHE A 262 -4.15 3.68 2.08
CA PHE A 262 -4.90 4.91 1.84
C PHE A 262 -5.19 5.62 3.15
N THR A 263 -5.18 6.96 3.13
CA THR A 263 -5.40 7.79 4.32
C THR A 263 -6.51 8.79 4.07
N VAL A 264 -7.50 8.84 4.98
CA VAL A 264 -8.66 9.74 4.90
C VAL A 264 -8.79 10.57 6.17
N PRO A 265 -8.90 11.90 6.06
CA PRO A 265 -9.29 12.75 7.17
C PRO A 265 -10.82 12.78 7.31
N ILE A 266 -11.33 12.44 8.50
CA ILE A 266 -12.74 12.54 8.87
C ILE A 266 -12.90 13.72 9.84
N VAL A 267 -13.78 14.66 9.51
CA VAL A 267 -13.99 15.88 10.31
C VAL A 267 -15.26 15.72 11.15
N PHE A 268 -15.10 15.88 12.46
CA PHE A 268 -16.19 15.94 13.42
C PHE A 268 -16.43 17.40 13.79
N LYS A 269 -17.62 17.91 13.45
CA LYS A 269 -18.06 19.26 13.78
C LYS A 269 -19.45 19.17 14.40
N LEU A 270 -19.67 19.87 15.51
CA LEU A 270 -21.03 20.01 16.07
C LEU A 270 -21.81 20.95 15.17
N GLN A 271 -23.02 20.52 14.83
CA GLN A 271 -23.98 21.34 14.12
C GLN A 271 -24.67 22.31 15.06
#